data_AF-A0A1A0NFX5-F1
#
_entry.id   AF-A0A1A0NFX5-F1
#
_cell.length_a   1.000
_cell.length_b   1.000
_cell.length_c   1.000
_cell.angle_alpha   90.00
_cell.angle_beta   90.00
_cell.angle_gamma   90.00
#
_symmetry.space_group_name_H-M   'P 1'
#
loop_
_entity.id
_entity.type
_entity.pdbx_description
1 polymer ?
#
loop_
_entity_poly.entity_id
_entity_poly.type
_entity_poly.pdbx_seq_one_letter_code
_entity_poly.pdbx_strand_id
1 'polypeptide(L)'
;LLPARRIVRDRGMELFCAGTHPFAKWSAQKLTDAPRYAELIKRTQWWGRQMLIWGVHVHVGISSAHKVMPIVTSLLNHYPHLLALSSSSPYWEGEDTGYASNRAMMFQQLPTAGLPFHFQTWAQWEGFVHDQKKTGIIDHMNEIRWDIRPSPHLGTVEVRIFDGVSNLRELGALTALTHCLIVDLDRRLDAGENLPTMPPWHVQENKWRAARYGLDAVIILDADSNERLVTEDLDELLNRLEPVAKSLHCNDELAEVAEIYRTGASYQRQRRVAEDSDGDLRAVVDALVGELDI
;
A
#
# COMPACT_ATOMS: atom_id res chain seq x y z
N LEU A 1 -13.52 2.38 15.93
CA LEU A 1 -13.24 3.84 15.86
C LEU A 1 -13.83 4.64 17.04
N LEU A 2 -15.09 4.40 17.44
CA LEU A 2 -15.81 5.21 18.44
C LEU A 2 -15.06 5.49 19.77
N PRO A 3 -14.39 4.52 20.43
CA PRO A 3 -13.69 4.80 21.68
C PRO A 3 -12.51 5.77 21.51
N ALA A 4 -11.70 5.57 20.47
CA ALA A 4 -10.55 6.43 20.18
C ALA A 4 -10.99 7.85 19.80
N ARG A 5 -12.03 7.96 18.96
CA ARG A 5 -12.55 9.25 18.51
C ARG A 5 -13.12 10.09 19.67
N ARG A 6 -13.83 9.45 20.60
CA ARG A 6 -14.30 10.12 21.82
C ARG A 6 -13.15 10.69 22.64
N ILE A 7 -12.12 9.88 22.89
CA ILE A 7 -10.93 10.27 23.68
C ILE A 7 -10.22 11.48 23.06
N VAL A 8 -10.08 11.55 21.73
CA VAL A 8 -9.40 12.68 21.08
C VAL A 8 -10.27 13.95 21.07
N ARG A 9 -11.59 13.82 20.86
CA ARG A 9 -12.53 14.95 20.89
C ARG A 9 -12.61 15.61 22.26
N ASP A 10 -12.57 14.82 23.34
CA ASP A 10 -12.49 15.32 24.71
C ASP A 10 -11.22 16.17 24.98
N ARG A 11 -10.24 16.13 24.07
CA ARG A 11 -8.99 16.91 24.10
C ARG A 11 -8.91 18.00 23.02
N GLY A 12 -10.01 18.28 22.31
CA GLY A 12 -10.03 19.27 21.22
C GLY A 12 -9.29 18.81 19.96
N MET A 13 -9.18 17.50 19.73
CA MET A 13 -8.55 16.90 18.56
C MET A 13 -9.53 16.02 17.80
N GLU A 14 -9.17 15.65 16.57
CA GLU A 14 -9.95 14.74 15.73
C GLU A 14 -9.03 13.69 15.09
N LEU A 15 -9.60 12.56 14.68
CA LEU A 15 -8.90 11.54 13.91
C LEU A 15 -8.91 11.88 12.43
N PHE A 16 -7.83 11.53 11.75
CA PHE A 16 -7.65 11.73 10.32
C PHE A 16 -6.89 10.53 9.77
N CYS A 17 -7.22 10.08 8.56
CA CYS A 17 -6.44 9.06 7.86
C CYS A 17 -6.37 9.33 6.36
N ALA A 18 -5.14 9.41 5.84
CA ALA A 18 -4.80 9.47 4.42
C ALA A 18 -3.30 9.16 4.29
N GLY A 19 -2.78 8.99 3.06
CA GLY A 19 -1.36 8.71 2.82
C GLY A 19 -0.43 9.81 3.30
N THR A 20 -0.87 11.07 3.15
CA THR A 20 -0.19 12.29 3.59
C THR A 20 -1.22 13.26 4.15
N HIS A 21 -0.77 14.20 4.99
CA HIS A 21 -1.62 15.30 5.41
C HIS A 21 -1.54 16.41 4.34
N PRO A 22 -2.67 16.98 3.88
CA PRO A 22 -2.66 17.87 2.70
C PRO A 22 -1.72 19.08 2.80
N PHE A 23 -1.68 19.75 3.96
CA PHE A 23 -0.90 20.98 4.15
C PHE A 23 0.09 20.97 5.32
N ALA A 24 0.29 19.82 5.99
CA ALA A 24 1.18 19.78 7.14
C ALA A 24 2.63 19.92 6.67
N LYS A 25 3.42 20.72 7.40
CA LYS A 25 4.85 20.88 7.14
C LYS A 25 5.64 19.89 7.98
N TRP A 26 6.46 19.04 7.36
CA TRP A 26 7.26 18.04 8.08
C TRP A 26 8.24 18.71 9.06
N SER A 27 8.77 19.87 8.65
CA SER A 27 9.74 20.66 9.42
C SER A 27 9.18 21.25 10.72
N ALA A 28 7.85 21.38 10.82
CA ALA A 28 7.18 21.89 12.00
C ALA A 28 6.71 20.78 12.97
N GLN A 29 6.89 19.50 12.62
CA GLN A 29 6.41 18.38 13.42
C GLN A 29 7.34 18.06 14.58
N LYS A 30 6.73 17.70 15.73
CA LYS A 30 7.48 17.23 16.89
C LYS A 30 7.87 15.77 16.70
N LEU A 31 9.15 15.50 16.81
CA LEU A 31 9.66 14.14 16.79
C LEU A 31 9.42 13.47 18.13
N THR A 32 9.14 12.17 18.11
CA THR A 32 9.09 11.38 19.34
C THR A 32 10.50 11.27 19.92
N ASP A 33 10.66 11.67 21.17
CA ASP A 33 11.94 11.58 21.88
C ASP A 33 12.24 10.12 22.27
N ALA A 34 12.76 9.36 21.29
CA ALA A 34 13.12 7.97 21.42
C ALA A 34 14.48 7.72 20.74
N PRO A 35 15.44 7.02 21.41
CA PRO A 35 16.78 6.78 20.88
C PRO A 35 16.78 6.16 19.47
N ARG A 36 15.88 5.20 19.24
CA ARG A 36 15.68 4.53 17.94
C ARG A 36 15.29 5.50 16.83
N TYR A 37 14.52 6.54 17.14
CA TYR A 37 14.06 7.52 16.16
C TYR A 37 15.16 8.52 15.78
N ALA A 38 15.98 8.93 16.76
CA ALA A 38 17.15 9.76 16.52
C ALA A 38 18.19 9.07 15.63
N GLU A 39 18.43 7.79 15.86
CA GLU A 39 19.31 6.98 15.01
C GLU A 39 18.78 6.83 13.59
N LEU A 40 17.48 6.56 13.44
CA LEU A 40 16.83 6.49 12.13
C LEU A 40 17.04 7.80 11.35
N ILE A 41 16.73 8.96 11.96
CA ILE A 41 16.93 10.27 11.32
C ILE A 41 18.40 10.50 10.96
N LYS A 42 19.34 10.15 11.85
CA LYS A 42 20.78 10.28 11.58
C LYS A 42 21.19 9.45 10.35
N ARG A 43 20.60 8.28 10.15
CA ARG A 43 20.89 7.40 9.01
C ARG A 43 20.22 7.89 7.71
N THR A 44 18.97 8.35 7.78
CA THR A 44 18.14 8.65 6.59
C THR A 44 18.12 10.12 6.18
N GLN A 45 18.62 11.01 7.04
CA GLN A 45 18.79 12.45 6.82
C GLN A 45 17.57 13.10 6.15
N TRP A 46 17.75 13.73 4.99
CA TRP A 46 16.75 14.51 4.28
C TRP A 46 15.43 13.76 4.12
N TRP A 47 15.47 12.55 3.56
CA TRP A 47 14.28 11.75 3.31
C TRP A 47 13.59 11.29 4.59
N GLY A 48 14.37 10.89 5.60
CA GLY A 48 13.79 10.46 6.88
C GLY A 48 13.05 11.54 7.63
N ARG A 49 13.54 12.79 7.59
CA ARG A 49 12.89 13.93 8.24
C ARG A 49 11.53 14.26 7.62
N GLN A 50 11.34 13.87 6.37
CA GLN A 50 10.11 14.09 5.63
C GLN A 50 9.07 12.99 5.83
N MET A 51 9.32 11.91 6.57
CA MET A 51 8.43 10.74 6.66
C MET A 51 7.14 10.97 7.50
N LEU A 52 6.43 12.07 7.22
CA LEU A 52 5.08 12.36 7.68
C LEU A 52 4.06 11.68 6.75
N ILE A 53 4.14 10.36 6.70
CA ILE A 53 3.34 9.50 5.82
C ILE A 53 2.65 8.41 6.65
N TRP A 54 1.47 7.99 6.22
CA TRP A 54 0.70 6.94 6.88
C TRP A 54 0.26 5.89 5.87
N GLY A 55 0.35 4.62 6.24
CA GLY A 55 -0.07 3.51 5.40
C GLY A 55 -0.83 2.47 6.19
N VAL A 56 -1.59 1.66 5.46
CA VAL A 56 -2.26 0.47 5.99
C VAL A 56 -1.46 -0.75 5.58
N HIS A 57 -1.25 -1.68 6.50
CA HIS A 57 -0.59 -2.96 6.20
C HIS A 57 -1.57 -4.11 6.41
N VAL A 58 -1.62 -5.03 5.45
CA VAL A 58 -2.42 -6.25 5.52
C VAL A 58 -1.48 -7.44 5.68
N HIS A 59 -1.72 -8.24 6.71
CA HIS A 59 -0.99 -9.48 6.95
C HIS A 59 -1.86 -10.68 6.58
N VAL A 60 -1.36 -11.56 5.72
CA VAL A 60 -2.04 -12.81 5.36
C VAL A 60 -1.14 -13.99 5.70
N GLY A 61 -1.68 -14.95 6.45
CA GLY A 61 -0.96 -16.13 6.91
C GLY A 61 -0.65 -17.08 5.74
N ILE A 62 0.58 -17.60 5.69
CA ILE A 62 1.00 -18.57 4.68
C ILE A 62 1.34 -19.88 5.37
N SER A 63 0.81 -21.00 4.86
CA SER A 63 0.94 -22.32 5.47
C SER A 63 2.36 -22.88 5.44
N SER A 64 3.24 -22.38 4.56
CA SER A 64 4.62 -22.83 4.47
C SER A 64 5.58 -21.81 3.85
N ALA A 65 6.81 -21.79 4.35
CA ALA A 65 7.88 -20.89 3.90
C ALA A 65 8.20 -21.03 2.40
N HIS A 66 8.09 -22.23 1.83
CA HIS A 66 8.39 -22.47 0.41
C HIS A 66 7.44 -21.73 -0.55
N LYS A 67 6.22 -21.41 -0.10
CA LYS A 67 5.23 -20.66 -0.89
C LYS A 67 5.43 -19.15 -0.83
N VAL A 68 6.12 -18.66 0.19
CA VAL A 68 6.20 -17.21 0.48
C VAL A 68 6.81 -16.43 -0.67
N MET A 69 7.97 -16.83 -1.18
CA MET A 69 8.66 -16.06 -2.23
C MET A 69 7.99 -16.15 -3.61
N PRO A 70 7.47 -17.32 -4.05
CA PRO A 70 6.61 -17.39 -5.23
C PRO A 70 5.39 -16.47 -5.14
N ILE A 71 4.68 -16.49 -3.99
CA ILE A 71 3.50 -15.61 -3.77
C ILE A 71 3.91 -14.14 -3.78
N VAL A 72 4.95 -13.75 -3.05
CA VAL A 72 5.43 -12.36 -3.00
C VAL A 72 5.80 -11.86 -4.39
N THR A 73 6.54 -12.65 -5.17
CA THR A 73 6.98 -12.26 -6.52
C THR A 73 5.82 -12.17 -7.49
N SER A 74 4.86 -13.09 -7.44
CA SER A 74 3.68 -13.06 -8.32
C SER A 74 2.69 -11.94 -7.94
N LEU A 75 2.55 -11.64 -6.64
CA LEU A 75 1.70 -10.56 -6.15
C LEU A 75 2.15 -9.18 -6.66
N LEU A 76 3.41 -9.02 -7.08
CA LEU A 76 3.90 -7.80 -7.73
C LEU A 76 3.17 -7.47 -9.03
N ASN A 77 2.57 -8.47 -9.71
CA ASN A 77 1.73 -8.22 -10.87
C ASN A 77 0.45 -7.45 -10.52
N HIS A 78 0.00 -7.57 -9.26
CA HIS A 78 -1.18 -6.87 -8.74
C HIS A 78 -0.83 -5.63 -7.91
N TYR A 79 0.46 -5.27 -7.83
CA TYR A 79 0.91 -4.05 -7.16
C TYR A 79 0.17 -2.80 -7.68
N PRO A 80 0.06 -2.55 -9.00
CA PRO A 80 -0.53 -1.30 -9.47
C PRO A 80 -2.02 -1.20 -9.12
N HIS A 81 -2.77 -2.30 -9.11
CA HIS A 81 -4.17 -2.36 -8.67
C HIS A 81 -4.30 -1.94 -7.21
N LEU A 82 -3.50 -2.56 -6.35
CA LEU A 82 -3.50 -2.31 -4.91
C LEU A 82 -3.13 -0.84 -4.59
N LEU A 83 -2.13 -0.30 -5.28
CA LEU A 83 -1.73 1.10 -5.08
C LEU A 83 -2.76 2.09 -5.65
N ALA A 84 -3.29 1.84 -6.85
CA ALA A 84 -4.24 2.73 -7.50
C ALA A 84 -5.53 2.89 -6.67
N LEU A 85 -6.09 1.78 -6.16
CA LEU A 85 -7.30 1.78 -5.34
C LEU A 85 -7.11 2.51 -4.01
N SER A 86 -5.94 2.34 -3.37
CA SER A 86 -5.67 2.87 -2.04
C SER A 86 -5.09 4.29 -2.03
N SER A 87 -4.75 4.84 -3.20
CA SER A 87 -4.07 6.14 -3.32
C SER A 87 -4.86 7.26 -2.66
N SER A 88 -4.23 7.93 -1.69
CA SER A 88 -4.86 8.98 -0.88
C SER A 88 -3.89 10.09 -0.48
N SER A 89 -2.80 10.27 -1.24
CA SER A 89 -1.77 11.28 -0.95
C SER A 89 -1.42 12.17 -2.14
N PRO A 90 -2.38 12.92 -2.71
CA PRO A 90 -2.10 13.83 -3.82
C PRO A 90 -1.34 15.10 -3.41
N TYR A 91 -1.46 15.52 -2.14
CA TYR A 91 -0.89 16.77 -1.65
C TYR A 91 0.34 16.58 -0.76
N TRP A 92 1.27 17.53 -0.80
CA TRP A 92 2.44 17.60 0.09
C TRP A 92 2.80 19.05 0.44
N GLU A 93 2.84 19.38 1.72
CA GLU A 93 3.11 20.74 2.24
C GLU A 93 2.24 21.86 1.65
N GLY A 94 1.03 21.53 1.19
CA GLY A 94 0.06 22.47 0.63
C GLY A 94 0.02 22.51 -0.89
N GLU A 95 0.87 21.73 -1.56
CA GLU A 95 0.98 21.70 -3.03
C GLU A 95 0.40 20.39 -3.57
N ASP A 96 -0.31 20.44 -4.70
CA ASP A 96 -0.64 19.24 -5.46
C ASP A 96 0.64 18.72 -6.12
N THR A 97 1.02 17.50 -5.75
CA THR A 97 2.26 16.85 -6.22
C THR A 97 2.16 16.37 -7.67
N GLY A 98 0.93 16.28 -8.20
CA GLY A 98 0.63 15.60 -9.45
C GLY A 98 0.60 14.07 -9.32
N TYR A 99 0.93 13.49 -8.16
CA TYR A 99 0.81 12.05 -7.91
C TYR A 99 -0.57 11.69 -7.33
N ALA A 100 -1.00 10.45 -7.51
CA ALA A 100 -2.13 9.88 -6.78
C ALA A 100 -1.68 9.38 -5.39
N SER A 101 -0.50 8.75 -5.34
CA SER A 101 0.19 8.38 -4.11
C SER A 101 1.60 8.98 -4.07
N ASN A 102 1.74 10.17 -3.47
CA ASN A 102 3.05 10.73 -3.16
C ASN A 102 3.76 9.91 -2.06
N ARG A 103 3.00 9.31 -1.13
CA ARG A 103 3.57 8.44 -0.08
C ARG A 103 4.43 7.32 -0.66
N ALA A 104 3.96 6.63 -1.70
CA ALA A 104 4.73 5.55 -2.33
C ALA A 104 6.09 6.03 -2.88
N MET A 105 6.10 7.25 -3.44
CA MET A 105 7.30 7.88 -4.00
C MET A 105 8.28 8.39 -2.94
N MET A 106 7.76 8.84 -1.80
CA MET A 106 8.56 9.24 -0.65
C MET A 106 9.18 8.04 0.05
N PHE A 107 8.39 7.00 0.31
CA PHE A 107 8.84 5.85 1.10
C PHE A 107 10.02 5.11 0.45
N GLN A 108 10.02 4.98 -0.88
CA GLN A 108 11.10 4.31 -1.62
C GLN A 108 12.46 5.02 -1.59
N GLN A 109 12.54 6.24 -1.07
CA GLN A 109 13.81 6.96 -0.91
C GLN A 109 14.65 6.42 0.25
N LEU A 110 14.05 5.62 1.15
CA LEU A 110 14.74 5.04 2.27
C LEU A 110 15.55 3.80 1.85
N PRO A 111 16.71 3.54 2.49
CA PRO A 111 17.42 2.29 2.28
C PRO A 111 16.50 1.12 2.62
N THR A 112 16.61 0.05 1.83
CA THR A 112 15.79 -1.18 1.92
C THR A 112 14.28 -0.99 1.73
N ALA A 113 13.83 0.20 1.31
CA ALA A 113 12.43 0.46 1.00
C ALA A 113 12.13 0.33 -0.49
N GLY A 114 10.85 0.10 -0.82
CA GLY A 114 10.37 -0.06 -2.18
C GLY A 114 10.12 -1.51 -2.57
N LEU A 115 10.21 -1.81 -3.85
CA LEU A 115 9.87 -3.14 -4.37
C LEU A 115 10.82 -4.21 -3.81
N PRO A 116 10.31 -5.39 -3.42
CA PRO A 116 11.17 -6.51 -3.10
C PRO A 116 11.94 -6.99 -4.34
N PHE A 117 13.11 -7.59 -4.13
CA PHE A 117 13.78 -8.33 -5.20
C PHE A 117 12.98 -9.59 -5.54
N HIS A 118 13.12 -10.05 -6.79
CA HIS A 118 12.42 -11.24 -7.27
C HIS A 118 13.18 -12.49 -6.83
N PHE A 119 12.53 -13.31 -6.00
CA PHE A 119 13.08 -14.57 -5.52
C PHE A 119 12.07 -15.68 -5.76
N GLN A 120 12.55 -16.86 -6.12
CA GLN A 120 11.73 -18.04 -6.38
C GLN A 120 11.70 -18.99 -5.18
N THR A 121 12.70 -18.93 -4.29
CA THR A 121 12.79 -19.84 -3.16
C THR A 121 13.04 -19.10 -1.84
N TRP A 122 12.60 -19.72 -0.76
CA TRP A 122 12.87 -19.24 0.60
C TRP A 122 14.37 -19.11 0.89
N ALA A 123 15.17 -20.07 0.43
CA ALA A 123 16.62 -20.06 0.64
C ALA A 123 17.32 -18.85 -0.02
N GLN A 124 16.86 -18.40 -1.18
CA GLN A 124 17.37 -17.18 -1.80
C GLN A 124 17.09 -15.95 -0.93
N TRP A 125 15.90 -15.87 -0.35
CA TRP A 125 15.54 -14.81 0.58
C TRP A 125 16.35 -14.88 1.88
N GLU A 126 16.61 -16.08 2.42
CA GLU A 126 17.48 -16.25 3.59
C GLU A 126 18.92 -15.80 3.30
N GLY A 127 19.45 -16.12 2.12
CA GLY A 127 20.75 -15.62 1.66
C GLY A 127 20.78 -14.10 1.58
N PHE A 128 19.75 -13.48 1.01
CA PHE A 128 19.59 -12.03 1.01
C PHE A 128 19.59 -11.44 2.43
N VAL A 129 18.81 -12.00 3.36
CA VAL A 129 18.76 -11.53 4.76
C VAL A 129 20.12 -11.67 5.44
N HIS A 130 20.82 -12.77 5.20
CA HIS A 130 22.18 -12.98 5.70
C HIS A 130 23.12 -11.88 5.20
N ASP A 131 23.12 -11.58 3.90
CA ASP A 131 24.01 -10.58 3.31
C ASP A 131 23.74 -9.17 3.85
N GLN A 132 22.46 -8.81 4.00
CA GLN A 132 22.04 -7.51 4.57
C GLN A 132 22.52 -7.34 6.02
N LYS A 133 22.43 -8.42 6.83
CA LYS A 133 22.97 -8.42 8.20
C LYS A 133 24.50 -8.38 8.22
N LYS A 134 25.14 -9.18 7.36
CA LYS A 134 26.60 -9.29 7.29
C LYS A 134 27.27 -7.95 6.93
N THR A 135 26.61 -7.19 6.06
CA THR A 135 27.07 -5.86 5.61
C THR A 135 26.65 -4.72 6.54
N GLY A 136 25.82 -4.98 7.55
CA GLY A 136 25.32 -3.96 8.49
C GLY A 136 24.30 -3.02 7.87
N ILE A 137 23.65 -3.39 6.75
CA ILE A 137 22.56 -2.59 6.17
C ILE A 137 21.30 -2.66 7.05
N ILE A 138 21.10 -3.80 7.71
CA ILE A 138 20.06 -4.02 8.72
C ILE A 138 20.65 -4.71 9.95
N ASP A 139 20.17 -4.34 11.14
CA ASP A 139 20.42 -5.11 12.37
C ASP A 139 19.28 -6.11 12.61
N HIS A 140 18.06 -5.68 12.32
CA HIS A 140 16.85 -6.48 12.47
C HIS A 140 16.10 -6.67 11.15
N MET A 141 15.46 -7.83 10.97
CA MET A 141 14.65 -8.12 9.76
C MET A 141 13.51 -7.12 9.54
N ASN A 142 12.97 -6.52 10.60
CA ASN A 142 11.91 -5.51 10.48
C ASN A 142 12.39 -4.21 9.81
N GLU A 143 13.70 -4.04 9.61
CA GLU A 143 14.29 -2.96 8.82
C GLU A 143 14.33 -3.25 7.32
N ILE A 144 13.92 -4.43 6.86
CA ILE A 144 13.64 -4.66 5.43
C ILE A 144 12.31 -3.96 5.14
N ARG A 145 12.36 -2.78 4.53
CA ARG A 145 11.22 -1.88 4.35
C ARG A 145 10.51 -2.10 3.01
N TRP A 146 10.55 -3.31 2.47
CA TRP A 146 9.87 -3.59 1.20
C TRP A 146 8.37 -3.36 1.28
N ASP A 147 7.79 -2.99 0.14
CA ASP A 147 6.36 -2.75 -0.02
C ASP A 147 5.54 -4.04 0.15
N ILE A 148 6.14 -5.19 -0.13
CA ILE A 148 5.62 -6.52 0.19
C ILE A 148 6.77 -7.32 0.78
N ARG A 149 6.58 -7.91 1.96
CA ARG A 149 7.66 -8.66 2.62
C ARG A 149 7.18 -9.88 3.40
N PRO A 150 8.03 -10.90 3.55
CA PRO A 150 7.83 -11.93 4.54
C PRO A 150 7.85 -11.37 5.96
N SER A 151 6.99 -11.89 6.82
CA SER A 151 6.98 -11.63 8.26
C SER A 151 7.03 -12.97 9.02
N PRO A 152 8.22 -13.57 9.20
CA PRO A 152 8.35 -14.91 9.77
C PRO A 152 7.90 -15.03 11.22
N HIS A 153 8.05 -13.95 12.00
CA HIS A 153 7.58 -13.92 13.39
C HIS A 153 6.06 -14.02 13.52
N LEU A 154 5.31 -13.73 12.46
CA LEU A 154 3.86 -13.90 12.39
C LEU A 154 3.43 -15.05 11.48
N GLY A 155 4.35 -15.63 10.69
CA GLY A 155 4.01 -16.60 9.64
C GLY A 155 3.16 -15.99 8.51
N THR A 156 3.40 -14.73 8.16
CA THR A 156 2.57 -13.99 7.19
C THR A 156 3.39 -13.39 6.04
N VAL A 157 2.72 -13.07 4.95
CA VAL A 157 3.14 -12.03 4.00
C VAL A 157 2.50 -10.71 4.44
N GLU A 158 3.31 -9.68 4.57
CA GLU A 158 2.90 -8.32 4.92
C GLU A 158 2.87 -7.46 3.66
N VAL A 159 1.68 -7.02 3.25
CA VAL A 159 1.45 -6.08 2.15
C VAL A 159 1.36 -4.66 2.73
N ARG A 160 2.26 -3.77 2.32
CA ARG A 160 2.48 -2.42 2.86
C ARG A 160 2.29 -1.32 1.80
N ILE A 161 1.67 -1.70 0.69
CA ILE A 161 1.46 -0.85 -0.49
C ILE A 161 0.55 0.32 -0.14
N PHE A 162 -0.53 0.06 0.60
CA PHE A 162 -1.60 1.02 0.79
C PHE A 162 -1.18 2.30 1.51
N ASP A 163 -1.66 3.42 0.99
CA ASP A 163 -1.74 4.66 1.74
C ASP A 163 -2.72 4.54 2.91
N GLY A 164 -2.83 5.58 3.73
CA GLY A 164 -3.87 5.66 4.76
C GLY A 164 -5.25 5.59 4.12
N VAL A 165 -6.15 4.80 4.70
CA VAL A 165 -7.52 4.60 4.21
C VAL A 165 -8.48 5.27 5.18
N SER A 166 -9.29 6.20 4.67
CA SER A 166 -10.10 7.15 5.43
C SER A 166 -11.41 6.58 5.99
N ASN A 167 -11.85 5.41 5.55
CA ASN A 167 -13.10 4.78 5.98
C ASN A 167 -12.97 3.25 6.10
N LEU A 168 -13.86 2.63 6.88
CA LEU A 168 -13.78 1.19 7.17
C LEU A 168 -14.24 0.33 6.00
N ARG A 169 -15.11 0.84 5.14
CA ARG A 169 -15.62 0.13 3.96
C ARG A 169 -14.52 -0.15 2.95
N GLU A 170 -13.80 0.89 2.54
CA GLU A 170 -12.64 0.78 1.64
C GLU A 170 -11.52 -0.03 2.29
N LEU A 171 -11.31 0.11 3.61
CA LEU A 171 -10.35 -0.71 4.34
C LEU A 171 -10.70 -2.21 4.27
N GLY A 172 -11.99 -2.54 4.46
CA GLY A 172 -12.51 -3.89 4.31
C GLY A 172 -12.31 -4.43 2.90
N ALA A 173 -12.67 -3.63 1.89
CA ALA A 173 -12.54 -4.00 0.48
C ALA A 173 -11.09 -4.28 0.07
N LEU A 174 -10.17 -3.38 0.41
CA LEU A 174 -8.74 -3.54 0.15
C LEU A 174 -8.15 -4.76 0.89
N THR A 175 -8.61 -5.03 2.11
CA THR A 175 -8.21 -6.20 2.89
C THR A 175 -8.72 -7.49 2.25
N ALA A 176 -10.00 -7.52 1.84
CA ALA A 176 -10.61 -8.67 1.18
C ALA A 176 -9.96 -8.98 -0.16
N LEU A 177 -9.68 -7.96 -0.99
CA LEU A 177 -8.94 -8.12 -2.24
C LEU A 177 -7.55 -8.73 -2.01
N THR A 178 -6.80 -8.19 -1.05
CA THR A 178 -5.45 -8.70 -0.71
C THR A 178 -5.51 -10.15 -0.24
N HIS A 179 -6.49 -10.49 0.60
CA HIS A 179 -6.68 -11.84 1.11
C HIS A 179 -7.04 -12.82 -0.01
N CYS A 180 -7.98 -12.43 -0.89
CA CYS A 180 -8.39 -13.25 -2.03
C CYS A 180 -7.24 -13.47 -3.01
N LEU A 181 -6.45 -12.44 -3.33
CA LEU A 181 -5.29 -12.55 -4.20
C LEU A 181 -4.26 -13.55 -3.65
N ILE A 182 -3.92 -13.43 -2.37
CA ILE A 182 -2.91 -14.32 -1.76
C ILE A 182 -3.42 -15.76 -1.69
N VAL A 183 -4.70 -15.97 -1.35
CA VAL A 183 -5.30 -17.31 -1.28
C VAL A 183 -5.45 -17.93 -2.68
N ASP A 184 -5.77 -17.14 -3.71
CA ASP A 184 -5.75 -17.60 -5.10
C ASP A 184 -4.37 -18.10 -5.51
N LEU A 185 -3.33 -17.30 -5.27
CA LEU A 185 -1.94 -17.67 -5.57
C LEU A 185 -1.49 -18.91 -4.77
N ASP A 186 -1.87 -19.02 -3.49
CA ASP A 186 -1.57 -20.17 -2.63
C ASP A 186 -2.21 -21.46 -3.16
N ARG A 187 -3.48 -21.40 -3.60
CA ARG A 187 -4.21 -22.54 -4.17
C ARG A 187 -3.65 -22.99 -5.51
N ARG A 188 -3.25 -22.04 -6.36
CA ARG A 188 -2.62 -22.32 -7.66
C ARG A 188 -1.27 -23.03 -7.48
N LEU A 189 -0.49 -22.63 -6.47
CA LEU A 189 0.73 -23.37 -6.09
C LEU A 189 0.43 -24.79 -5.63
N ASP A 190 -0.59 -25.00 -4.79
CA ASP A 190 -1.00 -26.36 -4.37
C ASP A 190 -1.48 -27.22 -5.54
N ALA A 191 -2.05 -26.59 -6.58
CA ALA A 191 -2.41 -27.25 -7.84
C ALA A 191 -1.21 -27.56 -8.75
N GLY A 192 0.01 -27.17 -8.35
CA GLY A 192 1.24 -27.41 -9.10
C GLY A 192 1.50 -26.40 -10.22
N GLU A 193 0.82 -25.26 -10.22
CA GLU A 193 1.06 -24.20 -11.21
C GLU A 193 2.35 -23.45 -10.93
N ASN A 194 3.04 -23.06 -12.00
CA ASN A 194 4.04 -22.00 -11.93
C ASN A 194 3.33 -20.65 -11.94
N LEU A 195 3.48 -19.88 -10.86
CA LEU A 195 2.83 -18.56 -10.78
C LEU A 195 3.42 -17.58 -11.80
N PRO A 196 2.59 -16.77 -12.46
CA PRO A 196 3.07 -15.78 -13.42
C PRO A 196 3.86 -14.68 -12.70
N THR A 197 4.91 -14.19 -13.36
CA THR A 197 5.72 -13.07 -12.88
C THR A 197 6.03 -12.14 -14.05
N MET A 198 6.26 -10.86 -13.75
CA MET A 198 6.74 -9.90 -14.74
C MET A 198 8.24 -9.64 -14.59
N PRO A 199 8.90 -9.18 -15.67
CA PRO A 199 10.24 -8.65 -15.56
C PRO A 199 10.33 -7.50 -14.53
N PRO A 200 11.44 -7.37 -13.78
CA PRO A 200 11.56 -6.34 -12.73
C PRO A 200 11.35 -4.91 -13.22
N TRP A 201 11.71 -4.60 -14.47
CA TRP A 201 11.51 -3.28 -15.05
C TRP A 201 10.03 -2.96 -15.33
N HIS A 202 9.19 -3.95 -15.66
CA HIS A 202 7.74 -3.75 -15.75
C HIS A 202 7.11 -3.53 -14.37
N VAL A 203 7.56 -4.27 -13.35
CA VAL A 203 7.07 -4.07 -11.98
C VAL A 203 7.44 -2.67 -11.47
N GLN A 204 8.67 -2.22 -11.74
CA GLN A 204 9.12 -0.88 -11.39
C GLN A 204 8.30 0.21 -12.09
N GLU A 205 8.07 0.05 -13.40
CA GLU A 205 7.24 0.98 -14.17
C GLU A 205 5.79 1.01 -13.67
N ASN A 206 5.18 -0.15 -13.41
CA ASN A 206 3.82 -0.23 -12.88
C ASN A 206 3.67 0.43 -11.51
N LYS A 207 4.65 0.29 -10.62
CA LYS A 207 4.68 1.03 -9.36
C LYS A 207 4.62 2.54 -9.62
N TRP A 208 5.45 3.04 -10.54
CA TRP A 208 5.49 4.46 -10.87
C TRP A 208 4.19 4.94 -11.51
N ARG A 209 3.66 4.21 -12.50
CA ARG A 209 2.40 4.54 -13.18
C ARG A 209 1.22 4.58 -12.20
N ALA A 210 1.08 3.58 -11.33
CA ALA A 210 0.04 3.58 -10.32
C ALA A 210 0.20 4.72 -9.31
N ALA A 211 1.43 5.00 -8.85
CA ALA A 211 1.67 6.13 -7.96
C ALA A 211 1.32 7.47 -8.61
N ARG A 212 1.62 7.64 -9.92
CA ARG A 212 1.44 8.89 -10.65
C ARG A 212 0.00 9.12 -11.12
N TYR A 213 -0.63 8.09 -11.67
CA TYR A 213 -1.92 8.20 -12.36
C TYR A 213 -3.09 7.60 -11.56
N GLY A 214 -2.82 6.80 -10.53
CA GLY A 214 -3.87 6.17 -9.73
C GLY A 214 -4.76 5.27 -10.58
N LEU A 215 -6.07 5.48 -10.53
CA LEU A 215 -7.07 4.72 -11.29
C LEU A 215 -7.03 5.00 -12.80
N ASP A 216 -6.36 6.06 -13.22
CA ASP A 216 -6.18 6.42 -14.64
C ASP A 216 -4.92 5.75 -15.24
N ALA A 217 -4.27 4.86 -14.49
CA ALA A 217 -3.05 4.17 -14.94
C ALA A 217 -3.35 3.11 -16.00
N VAL A 218 -2.68 3.21 -17.15
CA VAL A 218 -2.50 2.10 -18.08
C VAL A 218 -1.36 1.23 -17.57
N ILE A 219 -1.68 0.01 -17.12
CA ILE A 219 -0.76 -0.91 -16.46
C ILE A 219 -0.27 -1.97 -17.44
N ILE A 220 0.95 -2.45 -17.22
CA ILE A 220 1.52 -3.60 -17.92
C ILE A 220 1.03 -4.87 -17.21
N LEU A 221 0.47 -5.82 -17.96
CA LEU A 221 -0.21 -7.00 -17.43
C LEU A 221 0.71 -8.22 -17.30
N ASP A 222 1.73 -8.31 -18.15
CA ASP A 222 2.57 -9.52 -18.27
C ASP A 222 3.98 -9.25 -18.81
N ALA A 223 4.70 -10.35 -19.06
CA ALA A 223 6.05 -10.33 -19.61
C ALA A 223 6.10 -9.99 -21.11
N ASP A 224 4.98 -10.11 -21.81
CA ASP A 224 4.85 -9.79 -23.25
C ASP A 224 4.49 -8.31 -23.47
N SER A 225 4.45 -7.52 -22.39
CA SER A 225 4.17 -6.09 -22.39
C SER A 225 2.75 -5.74 -22.84
N ASN A 226 1.78 -6.63 -22.63
CA ASN A 226 0.38 -6.29 -22.84
C ASN A 226 -0.05 -5.21 -21.83
N GLU A 227 -0.89 -4.28 -22.26
CA GLU A 227 -1.31 -3.14 -21.44
C GLU A 227 -2.84 -3.01 -21.40
N ARG A 228 -3.35 -2.50 -20.27
CA ARG A 228 -4.76 -2.16 -20.10
C ARG A 228 -4.95 -1.08 -19.04
N LEU A 229 -6.07 -0.36 -19.08
CA LEU A 229 -6.47 0.50 -17.97
C LEU A 229 -6.68 -0.35 -16.70
N VAL A 230 -6.16 0.11 -15.55
CA VAL A 230 -6.23 -0.66 -14.29
C VAL A 230 -7.66 -0.97 -13.87
N THR A 231 -8.62 -0.10 -14.16
CA THR A 231 -10.04 -0.32 -13.82
C THR A 231 -10.70 -1.40 -14.68
N GLU A 232 -10.34 -1.51 -15.96
CA GLU A 232 -10.82 -2.57 -16.84
C GLU A 232 -10.25 -3.93 -16.43
N ASP A 233 -8.98 -3.98 -16.00
CA ASP A 233 -8.39 -5.21 -15.47
C ASP A 233 -8.96 -5.61 -14.10
N LEU A 234 -9.32 -4.62 -13.27
CA LEU A 234 -9.98 -4.85 -11.98
C LEU A 234 -11.31 -5.57 -12.14
N ASP A 235 -12.15 -5.21 -13.12
CA ASP A 235 -13.43 -5.89 -13.36
C ASP A 235 -13.23 -7.40 -13.61
N GLU A 236 -12.28 -7.77 -14.48
CA GLU A 236 -11.95 -9.18 -14.74
C GLU A 236 -11.35 -9.88 -13.51
N LEU A 237 -10.48 -9.17 -12.78
CA LEU A 237 -9.84 -9.68 -11.58
C LEU A 237 -10.87 -10.00 -10.47
N LEU A 238 -11.82 -9.10 -10.24
CA LEU A 238 -12.85 -9.29 -9.22
C LEU A 238 -13.75 -10.50 -9.54
N ASN A 239 -14.15 -10.66 -10.81
CA ASN A 239 -14.91 -11.82 -11.26
C ASN A 239 -14.13 -13.13 -11.04
N ARG A 240 -12.83 -13.14 -11.35
CA ARG A 240 -11.96 -14.31 -11.12
C ARG A 240 -11.84 -14.68 -9.64
N LEU A 241 -11.84 -13.69 -8.75
CA LEU A 241 -11.68 -13.89 -7.31
C LEU A 241 -12.99 -14.21 -6.57
N GLU A 242 -14.16 -14.11 -7.23
CA GLU A 242 -15.47 -14.40 -6.62
C GLU A 242 -15.54 -15.78 -5.93
N PRO A 243 -15.05 -16.89 -6.51
CA PRO A 243 -15.06 -18.19 -5.83
C PRO A 243 -14.17 -18.20 -4.58
N VAL A 244 -13.07 -17.45 -4.59
CA VAL A 244 -12.17 -17.33 -3.44
C VAL A 244 -12.84 -16.53 -2.33
N ALA A 245 -13.40 -15.36 -2.64
CA ALA A 245 -14.14 -14.56 -1.67
C ALA A 245 -15.29 -15.35 -1.02
N LYS A 246 -15.98 -16.18 -1.80
CA LYS A 246 -17.08 -17.01 -1.29
C LYS A 246 -16.60 -18.02 -0.28
N SER A 247 -15.45 -18.64 -0.54
CA SER A 247 -14.82 -19.58 0.40
C SER A 247 -14.26 -18.91 1.65
N LEU A 248 -13.93 -17.62 1.58
CA LEU A 248 -13.40 -16.81 2.69
C LEU A 248 -14.50 -16.04 3.44
N HIS A 249 -15.75 -16.12 2.98
CA HIS A 249 -16.89 -15.35 3.49
C HIS A 249 -16.67 -13.83 3.46
N CYS A 250 -16.02 -13.31 2.41
CA CYS A 250 -15.77 -11.88 2.22
C CYS A 250 -16.28 -11.35 0.86
N ASN A 251 -17.39 -11.93 0.36
CA ASN A 251 -17.99 -11.54 -0.91
C ASN A 251 -18.41 -10.07 -0.94
N ASP A 252 -19.03 -9.62 0.15
CA ASP A 252 -19.57 -8.27 0.25
C ASP A 252 -18.41 -7.27 0.24
N GLU A 253 -17.35 -7.53 1.03
CA GLU A 253 -16.16 -6.69 1.02
C GLU A 253 -15.43 -6.71 -0.33
N LEU A 254 -15.31 -7.87 -1.00
CA LEU A 254 -14.69 -7.92 -2.33
C LEU A 254 -15.50 -7.10 -3.35
N ALA A 255 -16.84 -7.16 -3.29
CA ALA A 255 -17.70 -6.40 -4.18
C ALA A 255 -17.56 -4.88 -4.00
N GLU A 256 -17.31 -4.41 -2.78
CA GLU A 256 -17.06 -3.00 -2.46
C GLU A 256 -15.80 -2.42 -3.14
N VAL A 257 -14.87 -3.26 -3.62
CA VAL A 257 -13.73 -2.78 -4.43
C VAL A 257 -14.21 -2.05 -5.68
N ALA A 258 -15.31 -2.51 -6.30
CA ALA A 258 -15.86 -1.90 -7.50
C ALA A 258 -16.37 -0.48 -7.24
N GLU A 259 -16.91 -0.23 -6.05
CA GLU A 259 -17.41 1.09 -5.66
C GLU A 259 -16.30 2.12 -5.51
N ILE A 260 -15.07 1.69 -5.16
CA ILE A 260 -13.90 2.57 -5.06
C ILE A 260 -13.63 3.25 -6.40
N TYR A 261 -13.52 2.49 -7.50
CA TYR A 261 -13.19 3.09 -8.80
C TYR A 261 -14.39 3.63 -9.57
N ARG A 262 -15.63 3.26 -9.19
CA ARG A 262 -16.85 3.91 -9.71
C ARG A 262 -17.07 5.30 -9.11
N THR A 263 -16.85 5.45 -7.79
CA THR A 263 -16.99 6.73 -7.08
C THR A 263 -15.72 7.60 -7.19
N GLY A 264 -14.60 6.95 -7.49
CA GLY A 264 -13.27 7.50 -7.53
C GLY A 264 -12.54 7.33 -6.20
N ALA A 265 -11.26 6.96 -6.28
CA ALA A 265 -10.40 6.74 -5.12
C ALA A 265 -10.19 8.03 -4.31
N SER A 266 -9.71 7.89 -3.07
CA SER A 266 -9.55 8.99 -2.12
C SER A 266 -8.80 10.19 -2.72
N TYR A 267 -7.71 9.99 -3.47
CA TYR A 267 -6.98 11.10 -4.10
C TYR A 267 -7.84 11.94 -5.06
N GLN A 268 -8.75 11.31 -5.82
CA GLN A 268 -9.67 12.01 -6.72
C GLN A 268 -10.72 12.77 -5.92
N ARG A 269 -11.25 12.18 -4.84
CA ARG A 269 -12.20 12.86 -3.94
C ARG A 269 -11.57 14.09 -3.29
N GLN A 270 -10.34 13.96 -2.80
CA GLN A 270 -9.58 15.06 -2.21
C GLN A 270 -9.38 16.22 -3.20
N ARG A 271 -8.99 15.92 -4.45
CA ARG A 271 -8.83 16.93 -5.50
C ARG A 271 -10.14 17.64 -5.83
N ARG A 272 -11.24 16.90 -5.95
CA ARG A 272 -12.58 17.49 -6.17
C ARG A 272 -12.98 18.43 -5.03
N VAL A 273 -12.81 18.02 -3.78
CA VAL A 273 -13.12 18.89 -2.63
C VAL A 273 -12.28 20.16 -2.64
N ALA A 274 -11.00 20.08 -2.98
CA ALA A 274 -10.15 21.26 -3.11
C ALA A 274 -10.63 22.17 -4.24
N GLU A 275 -10.95 21.63 -5.41
CA GLU A 275 -11.49 22.38 -6.55
C GLU A 275 -12.81 23.08 -6.21
N ASP A 276 -13.75 22.35 -5.60
CA ASP A 276 -15.05 22.87 -5.17
C ASP A 276 -14.95 23.92 -4.04
N SER A 277 -13.80 23.98 -3.36
CA SER A 277 -13.53 24.89 -2.23
C SER A 277 -12.47 25.96 -2.56
N ASP A 278 -12.30 26.32 -3.84
CA ASP A 278 -11.34 27.34 -4.31
C ASP A 278 -9.90 27.10 -3.83
N GLY A 279 -9.50 25.84 -3.69
CA GLY A 279 -8.18 25.41 -3.23
C GLY A 279 -8.00 25.30 -1.71
N ASP A 280 -9.06 25.44 -0.90
CA ASP A 280 -8.93 25.33 0.56
C ASP A 280 -8.69 23.89 1.03
N LEU A 281 -7.43 23.57 1.33
CA LEU A 281 -7.04 22.24 1.82
C LEU A 281 -7.53 21.92 3.24
N ARG A 282 -8.09 22.88 3.99
CA ARG A 282 -8.79 22.58 5.25
C ARG A 282 -10.10 21.84 4.99
N ALA A 283 -10.83 22.22 3.93
CA ALA A 283 -12.03 21.51 3.50
C ALA A 283 -11.72 20.05 3.12
N VAL A 284 -10.54 19.81 2.52
CA VAL A 284 -10.07 18.44 2.22
C VAL A 284 -9.86 17.63 3.50
N VAL A 285 -9.25 18.22 4.53
CA VAL A 285 -9.10 17.56 5.83
C VAL A 285 -10.45 17.29 6.49
N ASP A 286 -11.37 18.25 6.47
CA ASP A 286 -12.72 18.10 7.01
C ASP A 286 -13.51 16.99 6.28
N ALA A 287 -13.36 16.89 4.96
CA ALA A 287 -13.97 15.82 4.18
C ALA A 287 -13.41 14.44 4.57
N LEU A 288 -12.08 14.30 4.70
CA LEU A 288 -11.43 13.06 5.12
C LEU A 288 -11.79 12.66 6.56
N VAL A 289 -11.99 13.64 7.45
CA VAL A 289 -12.54 13.41 8.79
C VAL A 289 -13.98 12.89 8.72
N GLY A 290 -14.79 13.43 7.80
CA GLY A 290 -16.17 12.99 7.57
C GLY A 290 -16.27 11.57 7.03
N GLU A 291 -15.28 11.12 6.24
CA GLU A 291 -15.23 9.74 5.71
C GLU A 291 -15.10 8.68 6.82
N LEU A 292 -14.61 9.03 8.01
CA LEU A 292 -14.51 8.09 9.15
C LEU A 292 -15.88 7.57 9.64
N ASP A 293 -16.97 8.20 9.20
CA ASP A 293 -18.36 7.85 9.54
C ASP A 293 -19.06 6.96 8.48
N ILE A 294 -18.37 6.58 7.41
CA ILE A 294 -18.88 5.76 6.28
C ILE A 294 -18.47 4.29 6.40
#